data_AF-A0A1H4BCB7-F1
#
_entry.id   AF-A0A1H4BCB7-F1
#
_cell.length_a   1.000
_cell.length_b   1.000
_cell.length_c   1.000
_cell.angle_alpha   90.00
_cell.angle_beta   90.00
_cell.angle_gamma   90.00
#
_symmetry.space_group_name_H-M   'P 1'
#
loop_
_entity.id
_entity.type
_entity.pdbx_description
1 polymer ?
#
loop_
_entity_poly.entity_id
_entity_poly.type
_entity_poly.pdbx_seq_one_letter_code
_entity_poly.pdbx_strand_id
1 'polypeptide(L)'
;MNKQQSILQQAMQLAEHSDWESIRLRDIASSLNIPLVEIHQHYKQKDDLVDAWFDLADQAMLACQQQPDFEHSSAQDKLLTAMMHWLNALAAHRRITRQMLYYKLEPGHLHLQAAAILRISRTVQWLREIADLKAQNFKRIEQELYLTAVFTSGFVRWLTATEPAVTAARSWLERGLQLGRWRNLWI
;
A
#
# COMPACT_ATOMS: atom_id res chain seq x y z
N MET A 1 4.56 6.37 21.46
CA MET A 1 3.74 5.97 20.30
C MET A 1 2.74 7.09 20.01
N ASN A 2 2.58 7.51 18.75
CA ASN A 2 1.59 8.53 18.39
C ASN A 2 0.18 7.96 18.63
N LYS A 3 -0.75 8.75 19.17
CA LYS A 3 -2.14 8.33 19.45
C LYS A 3 -2.83 7.75 18.21
N GLN A 4 -2.60 8.32 17.03
CA GLN A 4 -3.12 7.81 15.76
C GLN A 4 -2.67 6.37 15.50
N GLN A 5 -1.38 6.09 15.71
CA GLN A 5 -0.82 4.75 15.53
C GLN A 5 -1.41 3.74 16.52
N SER A 6 -1.62 4.14 17.78
CA SER A 6 -2.27 3.28 18.78
C SER A 6 -3.70 2.92 18.39
N ILE A 7 -4.48 3.90 17.89
CA ILE A 7 -5.84 3.66 17.41
C ILE A 7 -5.84 2.71 16.20
N LEU A 8 -4.96 2.94 15.23
CA LEU A 8 -4.85 2.10 14.04
C LEU A 8 -4.44 0.66 14.38
N GLN A 9 -3.41 0.49 15.23
CA GLN A 9 -2.97 -0.83 15.68
C GLN A 9 -4.08 -1.58 16.43
N GLN A 10 -4.81 -0.89 17.31
CA GLN A 10 -5.93 -1.51 18.01
C GLN A 10 -7.04 -1.92 17.03
N ALA A 11 -7.33 -1.08 16.03
CA ALA A 11 -8.29 -1.41 14.99
C ALA A 11 -7.89 -2.68 14.22
N MET A 12 -6.61 -2.83 13.86
CA MET A 12 -6.11 -4.02 13.18
C MET A 12 -6.24 -5.26 14.07
N GLN A 13 -5.85 -5.16 15.34
CA GLN A 13 -5.96 -6.26 16.30
C GLN A 13 -7.40 -6.72 16.51
N LEU A 14 -8.34 -5.78 16.67
CA LEU A 14 -9.77 -6.12 16.81
C LEU A 14 -10.33 -6.77 15.53
N ALA A 15 -9.91 -6.27 14.37
CA ALA A 15 -10.30 -6.85 13.08
C ALA A 15 -9.81 -8.29 12.92
N GLU A 16 -8.62 -8.61 13.41
CA GLU A 16 -8.07 -9.97 13.32
C GLU A 16 -8.87 -11.02 14.11
N HIS A 17 -9.47 -10.63 15.24
CA HIS A 17 -10.30 -11.53 16.06
C HIS A 17 -11.74 -11.64 15.54
N SER A 18 -12.16 -10.71 14.70
CA SER A 18 -13.48 -10.65 14.10
C SER A 18 -13.32 -10.49 12.59
N ASP A 19 -13.83 -9.40 12.03
CA ASP A 19 -13.64 -9.00 10.63
C ASP A 19 -13.60 -7.49 10.50
N TRP A 20 -13.00 -6.98 9.42
CA TRP A 20 -12.95 -5.55 9.16
C TRP A 20 -14.34 -4.92 9.09
N GLU A 21 -15.36 -5.60 8.57
CA GLU A 21 -16.70 -5.04 8.42
C GLU A 21 -17.40 -4.81 9.76
N SER A 22 -17.26 -5.76 10.70
CA SER A 22 -18.03 -5.78 11.96
C SER A 22 -17.49 -4.84 13.04
N ILE A 23 -16.19 -4.50 13.00
CA ILE A 23 -15.60 -3.55 13.95
C ILE A 23 -16.19 -2.14 13.81
N ARG A 24 -16.41 -1.48 14.95
CA ARG A 24 -16.88 -0.09 14.99
C ARG A 24 -15.89 0.78 15.76
N LEU A 25 -15.87 2.08 15.45
CA LEU A 25 -15.03 3.06 16.15
C LEU A 25 -15.27 3.08 17.66
N ARG A 26 -16.51 2.79 18.09
CA ARG A 26 -16.84 2.67 19.52
C ARG A 26 -16.15 1.48 20.20
N ASP A 27 -16.00 0.35 19.50
CA ASP A 27 -15.40 -0.85 20.05
C ASP A 27 -13.88 -0.62 20.24
N ILE A 28 -13.26 0.11 19.30
CA ILE A 28 -11.87 0.59 19.40
C ILE A 28 -11.70 1.55 20.59
N ALA A 29 -12.59 2.53 20.73
CA ALA A 29 -12.55 3.49 21.83
C ALA A 29 -12.66 2.81 23.20
N SER A 30 -13.62 1.89 23.35
CA SER A 30 -13.80 1.08 24.56
C SER A 30 -12.56 0.23 24.86
N SER A 31 -11.96 -0.40 23.85
CA SER A 31 -10.76 -1.21 24.02
C SER A 31 -9.54 -0.41 24.48
N LEU A 32 -9.45 0.87 24.09
CA LEU A 32 -8.36 1.77 24.48
C LEU A 32 -8.68 2.60 25.73
N ASN A 33 -9.87 2.43 26.32
CA ASN A 33 -10.38 3.23 27.42
C ASN A 33 -10.31 4.75 27.17
N ILE A 34 -10.71 5.16 25.96
CA ILE A 34 -10.78 6.58 25.53
C ILE A 34 -12.19 6.95 25.09
N PRO A 35 -12.58 8.23 25.20
CA PRO A 35 -13.87 8.68 24.71
C PRO A 35 -13.90 8.67 23.17
N LEU A 36 -15.08 8.45 22.58
CA LEU A 36 -15.26 8.41 21.12
C LEU A 36 -14.87 9.73 20.44
N VAL A 37 -14.99 10.87 21.14
CA VAL A 37 -14.55 12.18 20.65
C VAL A 37 -13.05 12.21 20.34
N GLU A 38 -12.25 11.46 21.09
CA GLU A 38 -10.80 11.37 20.87
C GLU A 38 -10.49 10.57 19.60
N ILE A 39 -11.26 9.51 19.31
CA ILE A 39 -11.20 8.84 17.99
C ILE A 39 -11.52 9.84 16.88
N HIS A 40 -12.63 10.57 17.01
CA HIS A 40 -13.08 11.53 15.99
C HIS A 40 -12.08 12.69 15.74
N GLN A 41 -11.26 13.05 16.73
CA GLN A 41 -10.19 14.04 16.52
C GLN A 41 -9.12 13.54 15.53
N HIS A 42 -8.85 12.23 15.53
CA HIS A 42 -7.81 11.60 14.72
C HIS A 42 -8.33 10.97 13.42
N TYR A 43 -9.52 10.39 13.46
CA TYR A 43 -10.18 9.69 12.35
C TYR A 43 -11.66 10.09 12.33
N LYS A 44 -12.09 10.79 11.28
CA LYS A 44 -13.48 11.28 11.14
C LYS A 44 -14.44 10.14 10.86
N GLN A 45 -13.95 9.11 10.18
CA GLN A 45 -14.70 7.94 9.78
C GLN A 45 -13.81 6.69 9.79
N LYS A 46 -14.46 5.52 9.74
CA LYS A 46 -13.77 4.22 9.71
C LYS A 46 -12.85 4.09 8.49
N ASP A 47 -13.22 4.67 7.35
CA ASP A 47 -12.40 4.63 6.14
C ASP A 47 -11.08 5.38 6.26
N ASP A 48 -10.99 6.38 7.14
CA ASP A 48 -9.73 7.08 7.40
C ASP A 48 -8.69 6.15 8.06
N LEU A 49 -9.13 5.07 8.73
CA LEU A 49 -8.23 4.03 9.24
C LEU A 49 -7.69 3.18 8.10
N VAL A 50 -8.48 2.90 7.06
CA VAL A 50 -8.01 2.18 5.86
C VAL A 50 -6.99 3.03 5.13
N ASP A 51 -7.25 4.32 4.98
CA ASP A 51 -6.33 5.23 4.34
C ASP A 51 -5.03 5.36 5.14
N ALA A 52 -5.10 5.46 6.47
CA ALA A 52 -3.92 5.46 7.32
C ALA A 52 -3.14 4.13 7.30
N TRP A 53 -3.83 3.00 7.10
CA TRP A 53 -3.18 1.69 6.91
C TRP A 53 -2.35 1.66 5.63
N PHE A 54 -2.87 2.22 4.52
CA PHE A 54 -2.10 2.34 3.28
C PHE A 54 -1.03 3.44 3.34
N ASP A 55 -1.24 4.51 4.12
CA ASP A 55 -0.21 5.53 4.36
C ASP A 55 1.00 4.94 5.09
N LEU A 56 0.79 3.95 5.97
CA LEU A 56 1.88 3.21 6.61
C LEU A 56 2.73 2.46 5.56
N ALA A 57 2.08 1.83 4.57
CA ALA A 57 2.80 1.16 3.49
C ALA A 57 3.54 2.14 2.58
N ASP A 58 2.93 3.29 2.24
CA ASP A 58 3.58 4.36 1.49
C ASP A 58 4.80 4.92 2.25
N GLN A 59 4.72 5.08 3.58
CA GLN A 59 5.85 5.47 4.43
C GLN A 59 6.96 4.41 4.44
N ALA A 60 6.61 3.13 4.56
CA ALA A 60 7.60 2.05 4.53
C ALA A 60 8.33 1.97 3.18
N MET A 61 7.58 2.19 2.09
CA MET A 61 8.14 2.30 0.74
C MET A 61 9.13 3.46 0.63
N LEU A 62 8.80 4.65 1.13
CA LEU A 62 9.69 5.81 1.10
C LEU A 62 10.93 5.61 2.00
N ALA A 63 10.77 4.97 3.15
CA ALA A 63 11.86 4.71 4.09
C ALA A 63 12.92 3.73 3.55
N CYS A 64 12.65 3.00 2.47
CA CYS A 64 13.62 2.03 1.93
C CYS A 64 14.93 2.67 1.46
N GLN A 65 14.93 3.98 1.17
CA GLN A 65 16.12 4.74 0.78
C GLN A 65 17.18 4.80 1.89
N GLN A 66 16.81 4.52 3.14
CA GLN A 66 17.74 4.49 4.27
C GLN A 66 18.63 3.24 4.30
N GLN A 67 18.40 2.26 3.42
CA GLN A 67 19.21 1.05 3.35
C GLN A 67 20.61 1.35 2.80
N PRO A 68 21.66 0.66 3.31
CA PRO A 68 23.00 0.74 2.73
C PRO A 68 22.95 0.39 1.24
N ASP A 69 23.77 1.09 0.43
CA ASP A 69 23.89 0.90 -1.02
C ASP A 69 22.62 1.15 -1.86
N PHE A 70 21.54 1.66 -1.26
CA PHE A 70 20.32 1.98 -1.99
C PHE A 70 20.61 2.97 -3.13
N GLU A 71 21.41 4.02 -2.86
CA GLU A 71 21.73 5.05 -3.86
C GLU A 71 22.43 4.51 -5.10
N HIS A 72 23.34 3.54 -4.94
CA HIS A 72 24.11 2.95 -6.02
C HIS A 72 23.37 1.82 -6.75
N SER A 73 22.18 1.45 -6.28
CA SER A 73 21.37 0.40 -6.89
C SER A 73 20.76 0.84 -8.21
N SER A 74 20.50 -0.12 -9.11
CA SER A 74 19.84 0.18 -10.38
C SER A 74 18.39 0.65 -10.14
N ALA A 75 17.82 1.43 -11.05
CA ALA A 75 16.42 1.85 -10.96
C ALA A 75 15.45 0.67 -10.80
N GLN A 76 15.74 -0.47 -11.45
CA GLN A 76 14.98 -1.71 -11.30
C GLN A 76 15.01 -2.22 -9.85
N ASP A 77 16.20 -2.25 -9.23
CA ASP A 77 16.39 -2.77 -7.87
C ASP A 77 15.78 -1.82 -6.84
N LYS A 78 15.86 -0.50 -7.07
CA LYS A 78 15.19 0.53 -6.27
C LYS A 78 13.67 0.33 -6.28
N LEU A 79 13.07 0.15 -7.46
CA LEU A 79 11.63 -0.12 -7.60
C LEU A 79 11.21 -1.42 -6.90
N LEU A 80 11.95 -2.51 -7.11
CA LEU A 80 11.65 -3.79 -6.45
C LEU A 80 11.72 -3.65 -4.94
N THR A 81 12.77 -3.02 -4.43
CA THR A 81 12.98 -2.81 -3.00
C THR A 81 11.84 -2.00 -2.39
N ALA A 82 11.46 -0.89 -3.03
CA ALA A 82 10.37 -0.03 -2.58
C ALA A 82 9.03 -0.78 -2.55
N MET A 83 8.67 -1.48 -3.63
CA MET A 83 7.43 -2.26 -3.70
C MET A 83 7.40 -3.41 -2.67
N MET A 84 8.55 -4.04 -2.40
CA MET A 84 8.64 -5.08 -1.38
C MET A 84 8.49 -4.51 0.03
N HIS A 85 9.03 -3.33 0.34
CA HIS A 85 8.80 -2.66 1.62
C HIS A 85 7.32 -2.31 1.80
N TRP A 86 6.69 -1.82 0.74
CA TRP A 86 5.25 -1.53 0.71
C TRP A 86 4.41 -2.78 1.05
N LEU A 87 4.67 -3.91 0.38
CA LEU A 87 3.95 -5.17 0.63
C LEU A 87 4.23 -5.75 2.03
N ASN A 88 5.49 -5.70 2.48
CA ASN A 88 5.88 -6.23 3.78
C ASN A 88 5.25 -5.45 4.94
N ALA A 89 5.06 -4.14 4.78
CA ALA A 89 4.37 -3.31 5.77
C ALA A 89 2.92 -3.78 6.03
N LEU A 90 2.28 -4.38 5.03
CA LEU A 90 0.91 -4.86 5.11
C LEU A 90 0.81 -6.35 5.48
N ALA A 91 1.93 -7.09 5.49
CA ALA A 91 1.96 -8.54 5.60
C ALA A 91 1.38 -9.10 6.90
N ALA A 92 1.56 -8.39 8.02
CA ALA A 92 1.01 -8.82 9.31
C ALA A 92 -0.52 -8.92 9.32
N HIS A 93 -1.20 -8.10 8.50
CA HIS A 93 -2.66 -8.01 8.44
C HIS A 93 -3.19 -8.19 7.01
N ARG A 94 -2.59 -9.13 6.26
CA ARG A 94 -2.97 -9.41 4.85
C ARG A 94 -4.45 -9.77 4.69
N ARG A 95 -5.00 -10.55 5.62
CA ARG A 95 -6.42 -10.94 5.64
C ARG A 95 -7.33 -9.71 5.75
N ILE A 96 -7.02 -8.81 6.67
CA ILE A 96 -7.79 -7.58 6.91
C ILE A 96 -7.65 -6.61 5.75
N THR A 97 -6.43 -6.47 5.21
CA THR A 97 -6.17 -5.67 4.00
C THR A 97 -7.06 -6.11 2.83
N ARG A 98 -7.24 -7.42 2.66
CA ARG A 98 -8.14 -7.97 1.64
C ARG A 98 -9.60 -7.62 1.88
N GLN A 99 -10.07 -7.68 3.13
CA GLN A 99 -11.44 -7.30 3.49
C GLN A 99 -11.71 -5.81 3.27
N MET A 100 -10.77 -4.94 3.64
CA MET A 100 -10.86 -3.50 3.38
C MET A 100 -11.03 -3.20 1.89
N LEU A 101 -10.29 -3.91 1.02
CA LEU A 101 -10.38 -3.73 -0.42
C LEU A 101 -11.69 -4.26 -1.00
N TYR A 102 -12.16 -5.42 -0.56
CA TYR A 102 -13.45 -5.94 -1.02
C TYR A 102 -14.58 -4.96 -0.72
N TYR A 103 -14.62 -4.40 0.50
CA TYR A 103 -15.56 -3.35 0.86
C TYR A 103 -15.48 -2.13 -0.07
N LYS A 104 -14.27 -1.59 -0.30
CA LYS A 104 -14.07 -0.43 -1.20
C LYS A 104 -14.46 -0.72 -2.66
N LEU A 105 -14.48 -2.00 -3.08
CA LEU A 105 -14.80 -2.44 -4.44
C LEU A 105 -16.27 -2.86 -4.62
N GLU A 106 -17.08 -2.89 -3.57
CA GLU A 106 -18.50 -3.22 -3.68
C GLU A 106 -19.25 -2.29 -4.67
N PRO A 107 -20.23 -2.82 -5.42
CA PRO A 107 -21.05 -2.01 -6.31
C PRO A 107 -21.76 -0.89 -5.54
N GLY A 108 -21.53 0.37 -5.95
CA GLY A 108 -22.13 1.56 -5.31
C GLY A 108 -21.12 2.45 -4.58
N HIS A 109 -19.94 1.94 -4.22
CA HIS A 109 -18.87 2.74 -3.59
C HIS A 109 -17.99 3.50 -4.60
N LEU A 110 -18.59 4.10 -5.64
CA LEU A 110 -17.87 4.76 -6.74
C LEU A 110 -16.87 5.83 -6.25
N HIS A 111 -17.23 6.57 -5.20
CA HIS A 111 -16.36 7.59 -4.61
C HIS A 111 -15.10 6.99 -3.95
N LEU A 112 -15.22 5.82 -3.30
CA LEU A 112 -14.07 5.10 -2.73
C LEU A 112 -13.19 4.51 -3.83
N GLN A 113 -13.79 4.01 -4.91
CA GLN A 113 -13.07 3.49 -6.08
C GLN A 113 -12.27 4.60 -6.77
N ALA A 114 -12.88 5.78 -6.96
CA ALA A 114 -12.18 6.96 -7.48
C ALA A 114 -11.01 7.37 -6.57
N ALA A 115 -11.23 7.41 -5.25
CA ALA A 115 -10.18 7.71 -4.28
C ALA A 115 -9.02 6.68 -4.32
N ALA A 116 -9.33 5.39 -4.49
CA ALA A 116 -8.34 4.33 -4.63
C ALA A 116 -7.48 4.50 -5.89
N ILE A 117 -8.09 4.87 -7.03
CA ILE A 117 -7.36 5.17 -8.28
C ILE A 117 -6.39 6.34 -8.07
N LEU A 118 -6.85 7.42 -7.43
CA LEU A 118 -6.00 8.57 -7.12
C LEU A 118 -4.84 8.20 -6.18
N ARG A 119 -5.08 7.33 -5.18
CA ARG A 119 -4.03 6.81 -4.31
C ARG A 119 -2.99 6.02 -5.11
N ILE A 120 -3.42 5.07 -5.95
CA ILE A 120 -2.49 4.28 -6.79
C ILE A 120 -1.63 5.20 -7.65
N SER A 121 -2.23 6.23 -8.25
CA SER A 121 -1.49 7.24 -9.01
C SER A 121 -0.40 7.91 -8.17
N ARG A 122 -0.71 8.36 -6.94
CA ARG A 122 0.29 8.95 -6.04
C ARG A 122 1.41 7.98 -5.66
N THR A 123 1.07 6.73 -5.32
CA THR A 123 2.08 5.71 -4.98
C THR A 123 3.01 5.45 -6.17
N VAL A 124 2.48 5.39 -7.39
CA VAL A 124 3.29 5.23 -8.62
C VAL A 124 4.19 6.44 -8.85
N GLN A 125 3.73 7.67 -8.61
CA GLN A 125 4.59 8.84 -8.70
C GLN A 125 5.74 8.76 -7.69
N TRP A 126 5.48 8.38 -6.44
CA TRP A 126 6.54 8.17 -5.45
C TRP A 126 7.53 7.08 -5.83
N LEU A 127 7.07 5.98 -6.45
CA LEU A 127 7.98 4.96 -6.97
C LEU A 127 8.91 5.52 -8.06
N ARG A 128 8.43 6.43 -8.91
CA ARG A 128 9.26 7.10 -9.91
C ARG A 128 10.32 7.99 -9.26
N GLU A 129 9.95 8.74 -8.22
CA GLU A 129 10.89 9.56 -7.45
C GLU A 129 11.95 8.69 -6.75
N ILE A 130 11.54 7.61 -6.09
CA ILE A 130 12.47 6.69 -5.39
C ILE A 130 13.51 6.10 -6.35
N ALA A 131 13.12 5.80 -7.58
CA ALA A 131 13.97 5.22 -8.60
C ALA A 131 14.68 6.27 -9.48
N ASP A 132 14.55 7.56 -9.17
CA ASP A 132 15.12 8.69 -9.93
C ASP A 132 14.79 8.65 -11.43
N LEU A 133 13.54 8.32 -11.77
CA LEU A 133 13.09 8.16 -13.15
C LEU A 133 12.78 9.51 -13.81
N LYS A 134 13.56 9.89 -14.83
CA LYS A 134 13.55 11.24 -15.41
C LYS A 134 12.79 11.36 -16.72
N ALA A 135 12.16 10.28 -17.19
CA ALA A 135 11.34 10.31 -18.40
C ALA A 135 10.29 11.44 -18.40
N GLN A 136 10.14 12.12 -19.55
CA GLN A 136 9.20 13.23 -19.75
C GLN A 136 8.20 12.92 -20.88
N ASN A 137 7.12 13.72 -20.95
CA ASN A 137 6.13 13.67 -22.04
C ASN A 137 5.53 12.26 -22.25
N PHE A 138 5.44 11.80 -23.50
CA PHE A 138 4.90 10.48 -23.81
C PHE A 138 5.66 9.33 -23.15
N LYS A 139 6.98 9.45 -22.99
CA LYS A 139 7.77 8.41 -22.32
C LYS A 139 7.42 8.30 -20.84
N ARG A 140 7.15 9.44 -20.19
CA ARG A 140 6.61 9.47 -18.82
C ARG A 140 5.29 8.73 -18.72
N ILE A 141 4.35 9.00 -19.64
CA ILE A 141 3.03 8.38 -19.64
C ILE A 141 3.14 6.86 -19.81
N GLU A 142 3.97 6.39 -20.75
CA GLU A 142 4.24 4.97 -20.95
C GLU A 142 4.81 4.33 -19.66
N GLN A 143 5.79 4.98 -19.03
CA GLN A 143 6.40 4.54 -17.78
C GLN A 143 5.38 4.46 -16.64
N GLU A 144 4.56 5.50 -16.44
CA GLU A 144 3.52 5.55 -15.40
C GLU A 144 2.48 4.44 -15.59
N LEU A 145 1.99 4.24 -16.82
CA LEU A 145 1.01 3.19 -17.12
C LEU A 145 1.60 1.80 -16.88
N TYR A 146 2.83 1.56 -17.34
CA TYR A 146 3.49 0.27 -17.16
C TYR A 146 3.79 0.00 -15.68
N LEU A 147 4.30 0.99 -14.96
CA LEU A 147 4.61 0.87 -13.54
C LEU A 147 3.35 0.66 -12.70
N THR A 148 2.25 1.33 -13.05
CA THR A 148 0.92 1.09 -12.47
C THR A 148 0.49 -0.37 -12.66
N ALA A 149 0.63 -0.92 -13.87
CA ALA A 149 0.27 -2.30 -14.15
C ALA A 149 1.14 -3.31 -13.37
N VAL A 150 2.46 -3.08 -13.29
CA VAL A 150 3.37 -3.94 -12.52
C VAL A 150 3.05 -3.90 -11.03
N PHE A 151 2.91 -2.71 -10.46
CA PHE A 151 2.59 -2.52 -9.05
C PHE A 151 1.24 -3.17 -8.69
N THR A 152 0.17 -2.84 -9.43
CA THR A 152 -1.18 -3.35 -9.13
C THR A 152 -1.27 -4.86 -9.33
N SER A 153 -0.67 -5.42 -10.39
CA SER A 153 -0.68 -6.87 -10.61
C SER A 153 0.16 -7.63 -9.56
N GLY A 154 1.29 -7.07 -9.10
CA GLY A 154 2.06 -7.61 -7.99
C GLY A 154 1.29 -7.59 -6.68
N PHE A 155 0.57 -6.50 -6.40
CA PHE A 155 -0.29 -6.39 -5.22
C PHE A 155 -1.46 -7.37 -5.26
N VAL A 156 -2.15 -7.49 -6.41
CA VAL A 156 -3.20 -8.49 -6.60
C VAL A 156 -2.65 -9.90 -6.43
N ARG A 157 -1.47 -10.19 -6.99
CA ARG A 157 -0.81 -11.49 -6.82
C ARG A 157 -0.52 -11.77 -5.35
N TRP A 158 -0.03 -10.79 -4.61
CA TRP A 158 0.20 -10.89 -3.17
C TRP A 158 -1.10 -11.15 -2.37
N LEU A 159 -2.19 -10.46 -2.72
CA LEU A 159 -3.49 -10.63 -2.06
C LEU A 159 -4.10 -12.02 -2.29
N THR A 160 -3.87 -12.59 -3.48
CA THR A 160 -4.53 -13.82 -3.95
C THR A 160 -3.67 -15.07 -3.81
N ALA A 161 -2.36 -14.93 -3.62
CA ALA A 161 -1.46 -16.07 -3.50
C ALA A 161 -1.74 -16.91 -2.24
N THR A 162 -1.70 -18.23 -2.43
CA THR A 162 -1.46 -19.20 -1.35
C THR A 162 -0.04 -19.02 -0.83
N GLU A 163 0.17 -19.19 0.48
CA GLU A 163 1.46 -18.91 1.12
C GLU A 163 2.63 -19.71 0.48
N PRO A 164 3.84 -19.13 0.36
CA PRO A 164 4.27 -17.80 0.86
C PRO A 164 3.94 -16.64 -0.10
N ALA A 165 3.01 -15.76 0.28
CA ALA A 165 2.46 -14.72 -0.59
C ALA A 165 3.47 -13.64 -0.99
N VAL A 166 4.35 -13.26 -0.07
CA VAL A 166 5.43 -12.27 -0.29
C VAL A 166 6.40 -12.76 -1.37
N THR A 167 6.80 -14.03 -1.32
CA THR A 167 7.69 -14.63 -2.32
C THR A 167 7.02 -14.68 -3.70
N ALA A 168 5.74 -15.08 -3.76
CA ALA A 168 4.99 -15.12 -5.01
C ALA A 168 4.87 -13.73 -5.67
N ALA A 169 4.64 -12.70 -4.86
CA ALA A 169 4.60 -11.31 -5.30
C ALA A 169 5.96 -10.81 -5.78
N ARG A 170 7.03 -11.10 -5.01
CA ARG A 170 8.41 -10.73 -5.38
C ARG A 170 8.78 -11.26 -6.75
N SER A 171 8.61 -12.56 -6.99
CA SER A 171 8.96 -13.15 -8.29
C SER A 171 8.10 -12.60 -9.44
N TRP A 172 6.86 -12.19 -9.16
CA TRP A 172 6.00 -11.52 -10.15
C TRP A 172 6.53 -10.13 -10.51
N LEU A 173 6.86 -9.34 -9.49
CA LEU A 173 7.43 -7.99 -9.64
C LEU A 173 8.78 -8.04 -10.35
N GLU A 174 9.67 -8.96 -9.98
CA GLU A 174 10.98 -9.15 -10.63
C GLU A 174 10.84 -9.37 -12.13
N ARG A 175 9.92 -10.25 -12.56
CA ARG A 175 9.66 -10.49 -13.99
C ARG A 175 9.10 -9.25 -14.70
N GLY A 176 8.13 -8.57 -14.08
CA GLY A 176 7.55 -7.34 -14.64
C GLY A 176 8.58 -6.23 -14.79
N LEU A 177 9.40 -6.02 -13.76
CA LEU A 177 10.45 -5.01 -13.78
C LEU A 177 11.57 -5.37 -14.76
N GLN A 178 11.94 -6.64 -14.89
CA GLN A 178 12.87 -7.09 -15.91
C GLN A 178 12.32 -6.78 -17.31
N LEU A 179 11.06 -7.13 -17.61
CA LEU A 179 10.45 -6.81 -18.90
C LEU A 179 10.41 -5.31 -19.21
N GLY A 180 10.20 -4.46 -18.21
CA GLY A 180 10.27 -3.01 -18.38
C GLY A 180 11.69 -2.51 -18.66
N ARG A 181 12.72 -3.15 -18.09
CA ARG A 181 14.12 -2.84 -18.38
C ARG A 181 14.45 -3.14 -19.84
N TRP A 182 14.01 -4.29 -20.36
CA TRP A 182 14.19 -4.66 -21.76
C TRP A 182 13.49 -3.70 -22.73
N ARG A 183 12.42 -3.04 -22.30
CA ARG A 183 11.70 -1.98 -23.04
C ARG A 183 12.30 -0.58 -22.85
N ASN A 184 13.43 -0.47 -22.15
CA ASN A 184 14.08 0.80 -21.83
C ASN A 184 13.12 1.78 -21.12
N LEU A 185 12.35 1.27 -20.14
CA LEU A 185 11.37 2.06 -19.38
C LEU A 185 11.95 2.66 -18.09
N TRP A 186 13.13 2.23 -17.63
CA TRP A 186 13.73 2.69 -16.36
C TRP A 186 14.82 3.73 -16.60
N ILE A 187 14.44 4.77 -17.35
CA ILE A 187 15.25 5.95 -17.69
C ILE A 187 14.66 7.23 -17.08
#